data_AF-A0A1V1UMH6-F1
#
_entry.id   AF-A0A1V1UMH6-F1
#
_cell.length_a   1.000
_cell.length_b   1.000
_cell.length_c   1.000
_cell.angle_alpha   90.00
_cell.angle_beta   90.00
_cell.angle_gamma   90.00
#
_symmetry.space_group_name_H-M   'P 1'
#
loop_
_entity.id
_entity.type
_entity.pdbx_description
1 polymer ?
#
loop_
_entity_poly.entity_id
_entity_poly.type
_entity_poly.pdbx_seq_one_letter_code
_entity_poly.pdbx_strand_id
1 'polypeptide(L)' 'MPTKDFQSAIVGELERQAAFSPEDAIEPHAMRQSLGILMTPFDAAVSDLTDRGMVGSVMGALYLKQ' A
#
# COMPACT_ATOMS: atom_id res chain seq x y z
N MET A 1 15.58 2.83 6.79
CA MET A 1 15.27 2.57 5.37
C MET A 1 14.66 3.82 4.77
N PRO A 2 15.09 4.25 3.57
CA PRO A 2 14.47 5.37 2.86
C PRO A 2 13.03 5.03 2.46
N THR A 3 12.15 6.04 2.43
CA THR A 3 10.71 5.89 2.13
C THR A 3 10.43 5.21 0.78
N LYS A 4 11.32 5.39 -0.20
CA LYS A 4 11.23 4.77 -1.53
C LYS A 4 11.25 3.23 -1.49
N ASP A 5 11.93 2.64 -0.51
CA ASP A 5 11.99 1.19 -0.35
C ASP A 5 10.62 0.66 0.13
N PHE A 6 9.97 1.40 1.02
CA PHE A 6 8.62 1.06 1.51
C PHE A 6 7.55 1.24 0.44
N GLN A 7 7.67 2.26 -0.42
CA GLN A 7 6.76 2.46 -1.54
C GLN A 7 6.80 1.28 -2.51
N SER A 8 8.01 0.87 -2.89
CA SER A 8 8.22 -0.29 -3.77
C SER A 8 7.68 -1.57 -3.13
N ALA A 9 7.87 -1.75 -1.82
CA ALA A 9 7.36 -2.90 -1.08
C ALA A 9 5.82 -2.93 -1.02
N ILE A 10 5.18 -1.78 -0.79
CA ILE A 10 3.71 -1.66 -0.78
C ILE A 10 3.13 -1.97 -2.16
N VAL A 11 3.70 -1.38 -3.22
CA VAL A 11 3.27 -1.65 -4.60
C VAL A 11 3.43 -3.13 -4.94
N GLY A 12 4.60 -3.70 -4.69
CA GLY A 12 4.85 -5.11 -4.97
C GLY A 12 3.95 -6.06 -4.17
N GLU A 13 3.57 -5.70 -2.94
CA GLU A 13 2.64 -6.49 -2.14
C GLU A 13 1.20 -6.42 -2.64
N LEU A 14 0.75 -5.23 -3.07
CA LEU A 14 -0.54 -5.08 -3.75
C LEU A 14 -0.59 -5.85 -5.07
N GLU A 15 0.50 -5.84 -5.86
CA GLU A 15 0.62 -6.62 -7.10
C GLU A 15 0.58 -8.12 -6.81
N ARG A 16 1.36 -8.59 -5.82
CA ARG A 16 1.43 -10.00 -5.42
C ARG A 16 0.08 -10.54 -4.98
N GLN A 17 -0.73 -9.70 -4.36
CA GLN A 17 -2.08 -10.04 -3.91
C GLN A 17 -3.18 -9.68 -4.92
N ALA A 18 -2.81 -9.22 -6.12
CA ALA A 18 -3.73 -8.86 -7.20
C ALA A 18 -4.79 -7.79 -6.84
N ALA A 19 -4.45 -6.86 -5.94
CA ALA A 19 -5.33 -5.77 -5.52
C ALA A 19 -5.36 -4.64 -6.55
N PHE A 20 -5.93 -4.91 -7.73
CA PHE A 20 -6.03 -3.96 -8.85
C PHE A 20 -7.38 -3.24 -8.93
N SER A 21 -8.29 -3.56 -8.01
CA SER A 21 -9.64 -2.99 -7.98
C SER A 21 -10.05 -2.66 -6.54
N PRO A 22 -11.04 -1.77 -6.34
CA PRO A 22 -11.62 -1.53 -5.02
C PRO A 22 -12.20 -2.80 -4.37
N GLU A 23 -12.68 -3.76 -5.17
CA GLU A 23 -13.27 -5.01 -4.67
C GLU A 23 -12.21 -5.96 -4.09
N ASP A 24 -10.97 -5.84 -4.57
CA ASP A 24 -9.81 -6.64 -4.16
C ASP A 24 -8.90 -5.88 -3.18
N ALA A 25 -9.37 -4.77 -2.61
CA ALA A 25 -8.56 -3.92 -1.76
C ALA A 25 -8.12 -4.64 -0.47
N ILE A 26 -6.89 -4.37 -0.03
CA ILE A 26 -6.23 -5.07 1.08
C ILE A 26 -6.17 -4.20 2.31
N GLU A 27 -6.45 -4.81 3.45
CA GLU A 27 -6.33 -4.18 4.75
C GLU A 27 -4.89 -3.74 5.05
N PRO A 28 -4.65 -2.45 5.37
CA PRO A 28 -3.32 -1.91 5.66
C PRO A 28 -2.61 -2.65 6.79
N HIS A 29 -3.37 -3.13 7.79
CA HIS A 29 -2.82 -3.86 8.92
C HIS A 29 -2.16 -5.19 8.49
N ALA A 30 -2.85 -5.96 7.64
CA ALA A 30 -2.35 -7.23 7.12
C ALA A 30 -1.12 -7.01 6.23
N MET A 31 -1.17 -5.98 5.38
CA MET A 31 -0.05 -5.60 4.52
C MET A 31 1.19 -5.19 5.32
N ARG A 32 1.01 -4.34 6.35
CA ARG A 32 2.09 -3.90 7.23
C ARG A 32 2.75 -5.07 7.95
N GLN A 33 1.96 -6.04 8.42
CA GLN A 33 2.48 -7.25 9.06
C GLN A 33 3.26 -8.12 8.07
N SER A 34 2.74 -8.32 6.85
CA SER A 34 3.41 -9.06 5.77
C SER A 34 4.77 -8.45 5.43
N LEU A 35 4.84 -7.12 5.34
CA LEU A 35 6.04 -6.39 4.95
C LEU A 35 7.02 -6.09 6.11
N GLY A 36 6.61 -6.32 7.36
CA GLY A 36 7.43 -6.00 8.53
C GLY A 36 7.74 -4.51 8.70
N ILE A 37 6.88 -3.62 8.18
CA ILE A 37 7.08 -2.17 8.21
C ILE A 37 6.45 -1.58 9.47
N LEU A 38 7.11 -0.60 10.10
CA LEU A 38 6.52 0.13 11.22
C LEU A 38 5.37 1.04 10.74
N MET A 39 4.44 1.37 11.63
CA MET A 39 3.23 2.15 11.27
C MET A 39 3.58 3.50 10.61
N THR A 40 4.39 4.33 11.28
CA THR A 40 4.74 5.68 10.76
C THR A 40 5.38 5.66 9.36
N PRO A 41 6.42 4.85 9.06
CA PRO A 41 6.96 4.79 7.71
C PRO A 41 6.01 4.17 6.68
N PHE A 42 5.14 3.23 7.11
CA PHE A 42 4.11 2.67 6.23
C PHE A 42 3.10 3.74 5.83
N ASP A 43 2.54 4.47 6.80
CA ASP A 43 1.55 5.52 6.57
C ASP A 43 2.12 6.64 5.67
N ALA A 44 3.38 7.04 5.90
CA ALA A 44 4.05 8.03 5.07
C ALA A 44 4.24 7.56 3.62
N ALA A 45 4.57 6.28 3.41
CA ALA A 45 4.72 5.71 2.08
C ALA A 45 3.38 5.55 1.36
N VAL A 46 2.33 5.11 2.05
CA VAL A 46 0.96 5.03 1.52
C VAL A 46 0.46 6.42 1.14
N SER A 47 0.66 7.43 2.00
CA SER A 47 0.25 8.81 1.70
C SER A 47 0.90 9.32 0.41
N ASP A 48 2.21 9.19 0.24
CA ASP A 48 2.89 9.65 -0.99
C ASP A 48 2.43 8.86 -2.23
N LEU A 49 2.14 7.55 -2.11
CA LEU A 49 1.59 6.76 -3.22
C LEU A 49 0.16 7.19 -3.59
N THR A 50 -0.67 7.52 -2.59
CA THR A 50 -2.03 8.03 -2.80
C THR A 50 -2.01 9.44 -3.39
N ASP A 51 -1.14 10.32 -2.92
CA ASP A 51 -0.96 11.69 -3.45
C ASP A 51 -0.52 11.66 -4.92
N ARG A 52 0.28 10.67 -5.31
CA ARG A 52 0.68 10.42 -6.71
C ARG A 52 -0.38 9.72 -7.55
N GLY A 53 -1.49 9.32 -6.94
CA GLY A 53 -2.56 8.59 -7.61
C GLY A 53 -2.25 7.14 -7.95
N MET A 54 -1.14 6.57 -7.44
CA MET A 54 -0.76 5.17 -7.70
C MET A 54 -1.54 4.17 -6.84
N VAL A 55 -1.93 4.57 -5.62
CA VAL A 55 -2.71 3.75 -4.70
C VAL A 55 -4.04 4.43 -4.39
N GLY A 56 -5.13 3.70 -4.51
CA GLY A 56 -6.45 4.10 -4.05
C GLY A 56 -6.77 3.52 -2.68
N SER A 57 -7.77 4.11 -2.02
CA SER A 57 -8.34 3.54 -0.80
C SER A 57 -9.86 3.50 -0.87
N VAL A 58 -10.43 2.42 -0.36
CA VAL A 58 -11.87 2.23 -0.19
C VAL A 58 -12.12 1.65 1.20
N MET A 59 -12.95 2.32 2.01
CA MET A 59 -13.21 1.92 3.41
C MET A 59 -11.94 1.70 4.26
N GLY A 60 -10.82 2.34 3.92
CA GLY A 60 -9.53 2.16 4.60
C GLY A 60 -8.65 1.04 4.04
N ALA A 61 -9.17 0.16 3.18
CA ALA A 61 -8.39 -0.82 2.43
C ALA A 61 -7.67 -0.17 1.24
N LEU A 62 -6.58 -0.77 0.77
CA LEU A 62 -5.69 -0.23 -0.27
C LEU A 62 -5.71 -1.08 -1.54
N TYR A 63 -5.69 -0.44 -2.71
CA TYR A 63 -5.57 -1.10 -4.00
C TYR A 63 -4.71 -0.28 -4.97
N LEU A 64 -4.13 -0.91 -5.98
CA LEU A 64 -3.40 -0.24 -7.05
C LEU A 64 -4.36 0.40 -8.03
N LYS A 65 -4.09 1.66 -8.37
CA LYS A 65 -4.74 2.33 -9.49
C LYS A 65 -3.92 2.07 -10.74
N GLN A 66 -4.55 1.46 -11.74
CA GLN A 66 -4.04 1.37 -13.11
C GLN A 66 -4.44 2.60 -13.91
#